data_AF-A0A2J6TM05-F1
#
_entry.id   AF-A0A2J6TM05-F1
#
_cell.length_a   1.000
_cell.length_b   1.000
_cell.length_c   1.000
_cell.angle_alpha   90.00
_cell.angle_beta   90.00
_cell.angle_gamma   90.00
#
_symmetry.space_group_name_H-M   'P 1'
#
loop_
_entity.id
_entity.type
_entity.pdbx_description
1 polymer ?
#
loop_
_entity_poly.entity_id
_entity_poly.type
_entity_poly.pdbx_seq_one_letter_code
_entity_poly.pdbx_strand_id
1 'polypeptide(L)'
;MEVRLEELFGCWREAERADRAAEGLLRLRTALDLEFYDQISAVLREVESTSRLLRDLYDLFPIYRSRVPIILYYLNVVLPSFQRTLKEMKVYLEHENLPPRAQWSLMSDRLNQQGGMTLAARFVMYVELLVQLVRLLSRSPLYDPTSLELLRLRHLRLRSLQHISAPPGPLQPHVAPAHPTEEALERRHWAEKIFDDQPHSTTGLRHRRESQCFGPVMVERRLGIASGSKALFKLPFEKNRVSVTIFLSPDGPDMTRLLCRWIDRYNNPMYSCYGVQELCIRRKGSSLQFRRWSPARAHPTLWLVLFFKTWEITHQSESPRWMNRRSRHRIWLRDIHPYVFCGNYKKRHQLRRDGEFEIYFVNEEAAYAFEEVFRGESETESIVDHDDDDHDNHH
;
A
#
# COMPACT_ATOMS: atom_id res chain seq x y z
N MET A 1 -17.00 16.72 16.07
CA MET A 1 -15.82 16.73 16.96
C MET A 1 -14.60 16.65 16.07
N GLU A 2 -13.92 17.76 15.87
CA GLU A 2 -12.76 17.87 15.01
C GLU A 2 -11.59 17.20 15.74
N VAL A 3 -11.28 15.96 15.40
CA VAL A 3 -10.08 15.27 15.93
C VAL A 3 -8.89 16.08 15.42
N ARG A 4 -8.22 16.81 16.32
CA ARG A 4 -7.05 17.61 15.95
C ARG A 4 -6.00 16.67 15.38
N LEU A 5 -5.37 17.06 14.27
CA LEU A 5 -4.24 16.36 13.68
C LEU A 5 -3.14 16.06 14.71
N GLU A 6 -3.05 16.88 15.76
CA GLU A 6 -2.19 16.78 16.95
C GLU A 6 -2.30 15.44 17.69
N GLU A 7 -3.48 14.82 17.77
CA GLU A 7 -3.67 13.51 18.41
C GLU A 7 -3.20 12.34 17.51
N LEU A 8 -3.11 12.57 16.20
CA LEU A 8 -2.65 11.58 15.21
C LEU A 8 -1.11 11.45 15.19
N PHE A 9 -0.38 12.36 15.84
CA PHE A 9 1.09 12.33 15.92
C PHE A 9 1.63 11.11 16.66
N GLY A 10 0.81 10.43 17.49
CA GLY A 10 1.23 9.22 18.18
C GLY A 10 1.76 8.15 17.21
N CYS A 11 1.01 7.85 16.14
CA CYS A 11 1.44 6.85 15.16
C CYS A 11 2.73 7.23 14.46
N TRP A 12 2.82 8.47 13.96
CA TRP A 12 4.00 8.92 13.21
C TRP A 12 5.27 8.92 14.07
N ARG A 13 5.18 9.52 15.26
CA ARG A 13 6.30 9.62 16.20
C ARG A 13 6.80 8.25 16.66
N GLU A 14 5.88 7.32 16.92
CA GLU A 14 6.27 5.99 17.35
C GLU A 14 6.79 5.14 16.17
N ALA A 15 6.36 5.40 14.93
CA ALA A 15 6.99 4.82 13.73
C ALA A 15 8.44 5.30 13.57
N GLU A 16 8.71 6.60 13.78
CA GLU A 16 10.07 7.13 13.73
C GLU A 16 10.98 6.52 14.81
N ARG A 17 10.46 6.36 16.04
CA ARG A 17 11.20 5.66 17.12
C ARG A 17 11.49 4.20 16.74
N ALA A 18 10.54 3.54 16.08
CA ALA A 18 10.71 2.17 15.61
C ALA A 18 11.81 2.08 14.55
N ASP A 19 11.91 3.03 13.62
CA ASP A 19 13.00 3.06 12.63
C ASP A 19 14.36 3.20 13.30
N ARG A 20 14.50 4.08 14.29
CA ARG A 20 15.77 4.23 15.03
C ARG A 20 16.15 2.95 15.77
N ALA A 21 15.17 2.25 16.35
CA ALA A 21 15.40 0.95 16.96
C ALA A 21 15.79 -0.11 15.92
N ALA A 22 15.16 -0.11 14.74
CA ALA A 22 15.51 -0.98 13.62
C ALA A 22 16.95 -0.73 13.12
N GLU A 23 17.38 0.52 13.01
CA GLU A 23 18.76 0.89 12.68
C GLU A 23 19.74 0.33 13.73
N GLY A 24 19.44 0.47 15.02
CA GLY A 24 20.25 -0.10 16.09
C GLY A 24 20.34 -1.62 16.04
N LEU A 25 19.20 -2.30 15.84
CA LEU A 25 19.16 -3.76 15.67
C LEU A 25 19.93 -4.23 14.43
N LEU A 26 19.85 -3.48 13.33
CA LEU A 26 20.60 -3.78 12.12
C LEU A 26 22.11 -3.68 12.37
N ARG A 27 22.57 -2.63 13.07
CA ARG A 27 23.98 -2.49 13.48
C ARG A 27 24.44 -3.68 14.33
N LEU A 28 23.64 -4.10 15.31
CA LEU A 28 23.92 -5.28 16.12
C LEU A 28 24.00 -6.55 15.29
N ARG A 29 23.02 -6.78 14.41
CA ARG A 29 23.00 -7.94 13.51
C ARG A 29 24.22 -8.01 12.62
N THR A 30 24.71 -6.88 12.13
CA THR A 30 25.92 -6.83 11.29
C THR A 30 27.22 -7.02 12.07
N ALA A 31 27.22 -6.72 13.37
CA ALA A 31 28.41 -6.79 14.21
C ALA A 31 28.55 -8.12 14.98
N LEU A 32 27.49 -8.93 15.05
CA LEU A 32 27.44 -10.16 15.81
C LEU A 32 27.46 -11.40 14.91
N ASP A 33 27.93 -12.51 15.50
CA ASP A 33 28.05 -13.80 14.82
C ASP A 33 26.67 -14.43 14.53
N LEU A 34 26.68 -15.48 13.69
CA LEU A 34 25.49 -16.18 13.22
C LEU A 34 24.57 -16.70 14.35
N GLU A 35 25.12 -16.95 15.55
CA GLU A 35 24.36 -17.39 16.73
C GLU A 35 23.19 -16.44 17.08
N PHE A 36 23.38 -15.13 16.92
CA PHE A 36 22.36 -14.13 17.26
C PHE A 36 21.51 -13.70 16.06
N TYR A 37 21.87 -14.13 14.85
CA TYR A 37 21.35 -13.59 13.61
C TYR A 37 19.83 -13.77 13.50
N ASP A 38 19.32 -14.97 13.80
CA ASP A 38 17.89 -15.29 13.68
C ASP A 38 17.05 -14.54 14.71
N GLN A 39 17.53 -14.44 15.95
CA GLN A 39 16.82 -13.76 17.03
C GLN A 39 16.74 -12.25 16.77
N ILE A 40 17.85 -11.62 16.38
CA ILE A 40 17.88 -10.19 16.04
C ILE A 40 17.02 -9.94 14.79
N SER A 41 17.12 -10.79 13.76
CA SER A 41 16.34 -10.66 12.53
C SER A 41 14.84 -10.79 12.78
N ALA A 42 14.43 -11.67 13.70
CA ALA A 42 13.02 -11.80 14.09
C ALA A 42 12.49 -10.51 14.69
N VAL A 43 13.20 -9.90 15.66
CA VAL A 43 12.79 -8.63 16.25
C VAL A 43 12.83 -7.49 15.23
N LEU A 44 13.91 -7.39 14.45
CA LEU A 44 14.09 -6.34 13.44
C LEU A 44 12.94 -6.32 12.42
N ARG A 45 12.56 -7.48 11.87
CA ARG A 45 11.45 -7.60 10.91
C ARG A 45 10.13 -7.10 11.46
N GLU A 46 9.82 -7.41 12.72
CA GLU A 46 8.56 -7.00 13.33
C GLU A 46 8.58 -5.51 13.75
N VAL A 47 9.73 -4.98 14.16
CA VAL A 47 9.93 -3.53 14.38
C VAL A 47 9.69 -2.74 13.09
N GLU A 48 10.31 -3.16 11.98
CA GLU A 48 10.08 -2.56 10.65
C GLU A 48 8.60 -2.65 10.23
N SER A 49 7.95 -3.79 10.48
CA SER A 49 6.54 -3.99 10.15
C SER A 49 5.63 -3.09 10.98
N THR A 50 5.92 -2.93 12.28
CA THR A 50 5.19 -2.02 13.17
C THR A 50 5.32 -0.57 12.70
N SER A 51 6.55 -0.15 12.37
CA SER A 51 6.84 1.18 11.81
C SER A 51 6.00 1.48 10.56
N ARG A 52 6.00 0.54 9.60
CA ARG A 52 5.22 0.65 8.36
C ARG A 52 3.71 0.74 8.63
N LEU A 53 3.17 -0.13 9.48
CA LEU A 53 1.74 -0.16 9.79
C LEU A 53 1.27 1.11 10.51
N LEU A 54 2.09 1.68 11.40
CA LEU A 54 1.79 2.95 12.04
C LEU A 54 1.71 4.10 11.04
N ARG A 55 2.62 4.12 10.05
CA ARG A 55 2.55 5.09 8.93
C ARG A 55 1.35 4.85 8.04
N ASP A 56 1.00 3.59 7.79
CA ASP A 56 -0.21 3.26 7.03
C ASP A 56 -1.46 3.78 7.72
N LEU A 57 -1.62 3.55 9.04
CA LEU A 57 -2.71 4.12 9.82
C LEU A 57 -2.74 5.65 9.74
N TYR A 58 -1.60 6.29 9.95
CA TYR A 58 -1.49 7.76 9.88
C TYR A 58 -1.95 8.30 8.53
N ASP A 59 -1.46 7.71 7.44
CA ASP A 59 -1.81 8.11 6.07
C ASP A 59 -3.29 7.81 5.74
N LEU A 60 -3.92 6.82 6.39
CA LEU A 60 -5.31 6.44 6.17
C LEU A 60 -6.31 7.29 6.99
N PHE A 61 -5.88 7.96 8.06
CA PHE A 61 -6.79 8.78 8.88
C PHE A 61 -7.52 9.89 8.10
N PRO A 62 -6.88 10.63 7.19
CA PRO A 62 -7.58 11.60 6.35
C PRO A 62 -8.61 10.97 5.40
N ILE A 63 -8.43 9.70 5.04
CA ILE A 63 -9.31 8.96 4.13
C ILE A 63 -10.56 8.51 4.86
N TYR A 64 -10.39 7.96 6.06
CA TYR A 64 -11.46 7.34 6.84
C TYR A 64 -11.75 8.10 8.13
N ARG A 65 -11.86 9.43 8.04
CA ARG A 65 -12.02 10.36 9.19
C ARG A 65 -13.10 9.94 10.18
N SER A 66 -14.25 9.47 9.70
CA SER A 66 -15.37 9.05 10.55
C SER A 66 -15.07 7.84 11.43
N ARG A 67 -14.04 7.05 11.10
CA ARG A 67 -13.61 5.87 11.86
C ARG A 67 -12.40 6.14 12.76
N VAL A 68 -11.74 7.28 12.60
CA VAL A 68 -10.55 7.64 13.41
C VAL A 68 -10.82 7.54 14.91
N PRO A 69 -11.94 8.01 15.47
CA PRO A 69 -12.22 7.85 16.91
C PRO A 69 -12.21 6.39 17.38
N ILE A 70 -12.67 5.46 16.53
CA ILE A 70 -12.65 4.02 16.82
C ILE A 70 -11.22 3.50 16.84
N ILE A 71 -10.36 3.97 15.92
CA ILE A 71 -8.96 3.55 15.92
C ILE A 71 -8.20 4.12 17.12
N LEU A 72 -8.47 5.38 17.50
CA LEU A 72 -7.86 6.02 18.67
C LEU A 72 -8.12 5.24 19.96
N TYR A 73 -9.28 4.60 20.10
CA TYR A 73 -9.58 3.69 21.20
C TYR A 73 -8.52 2.61 21.41
N TYR A 74 -8.16 1.90 20.34
CA TYR A 74 -7.16 0.85 20.42
C TYR A 74 -5.74 1.39 20.48
N LEU A 75 -5.45 2.50 19.80
CA LEU A 75 -4.14 3.15 19.87
C LEU A 75 -3.80 3.59 21.29
N ASN A 76 -4.77 4.08 22.06
CA ASN A 76 -4.59 4.41 23.47
C ASN A 76 -4.23 3.20 24.33
N VAL A 77 -4.61 1.99 23.91
CA VAL A 77 -4.21 0.73 24.54
C VAL A 77 -2.78 0.35 24.13
N VAL A 78 -2.47 0.33 22.83
CA VAL A 78 -1.21 -0.24 22.33
C VAL A 78 -0.01 0.71 22.36
N LEU A 79 -0.20 1.99 21.98
CA LEU A 79 0.92 2.91 21.78
C LEU A 79 1.77 3.17 23.03
N PRO A 80 1.20 3.31 24.25
CA PRO A 80 2.03 3.51 25.43
C PRO A 80 2.94 2.31 25.76
N SER A 81 2.43 1.09 25.57
CA SER A 81 3.22 -0.15 25.75
C SER A 81 4.32 -0.25 24.70
N PHE A 82 3.98 0.03 23.44
CA PHE A 82 4.93 0.07 22.34
C PHE A 82 6.05 1.10 22.58
N GLN A 83 5.66 2.33 22.96
CA GLN A 83 6.58 3.41 23.29
C GLN A 83 7.52 3.03 24.42
N ARG A 84 6.99 2.39 25.49
CA ARG A 84 7.81 1.94 26.62
C ARG A 84 8.87 0.95 26.16
N THR A 85 8.48 -0.07 25.39
CA THR A 85 9.39 -1.07 24.84
C THR A 85 10.48 -0.43 23.99
N LEU A 86 10.14 0.47 23.06
CA LEU A 86 11.13 1.16 22.23
C LEU A 86 12.09 2.06 23.03
N LYS A 87 11.57 2.76 24.04
CA LYS A 87 12.42 3.59 24.92
C LYS A 87 13.40 2.73 25.71
N GLU A 88 12.98 1.57 26.20
CA GLU A 88 13.85 0.65 26.91
C GLU A 88 14.89 0.01 25.98
N MET A 89 14.52 -0.38 24.76
CA MET A 89 15.47 -0.84 23.74
C MET A 89 16.54 0.22 23.45
N LYS A 90 16.11 1.48 23.26
CA LYS A 90 16.99 2.61 22.96
C LYS A 90 18.14 2.76 23.96
N VAL A 91 17.88 2.53 25.26
CA VAL A 91 18.90 2.60 26.32
C VAL A 91 20.09 1.68 26.06
N TYR A 92 19.87 0.53 25.43
CA TYR A 92 20.94 -0.42 25.10
C TYR A 92 21.51 -0.20 23.69
N LEU A 93 20.64 0.05 22.70
CA LEU A 93 21.03 0.20 21.29
C LEU A 93 21.90 1.44 21.01
N GLU A 94 21.84 2.45 21.88
CA GLU A 94 22.62 3.68 21.79
C GLU A 94 23.74 3.75 22.84
N HIS A 95 23.99 2.66 23.59
CA HIS A 95 24.97 2.68 24.67
C HIS A 95 26.40 2.45 24.13
N GLU A 96 27.11 3.53 23.82
CA GLU A 96 28.43 3.50 23.18
C GLU A 96 29.49 2.67 23.94
N ASN A 97 29.41 2.62 25.28
CA ASN A 97 30.39 1.89 26.09
C ASN A 97 30.12 0.39 26.25
N LEU A 98 28.99 -0.13 25.74
CA LEU A 98 28.68 -1.56 25.80
C LEU A 98 29.11 -2.23 24.49
N PRO A 99 29.84 -3.36 24.53
CA PRO A 99 30.12 -4.12 23.32
C PRO A 99 28.81 -4.65 22.71
N PRO A 100 28.72 -4.83 21.37
CA PRO A 100 27.48 -5.24 20.69
C PRO A 100 26.81 -6.48 21.30
N ARG A 101 27.60 -7.46 21.75
CA ARG A 101 27.07 -8.68 22.38
C ARG A 101 26.36 -8.37 23.70
N ALA A 102 26.97 -7.52 24.53
CA ALA A 102 26.35 -7.08 25.78
C ALA A 102 25.13 -6.20 25.53
N GLN A 103 25.17 -5.32 24.52
CA GLN A 103 24.00 -4.53 24.11
C GLN A 103 22.80 -5.45 23.78
N TRP A 104 23.01 -6.50 22.98
CA TRP A 104 21.96 -7.45 22.63
C TRP A 104 21.51 -8.29 23.84
N SER A 105 22.43 -8.98 24.52
CA SER A 105 22.08 -9.92 25.60
C SER A 105 21.35 -9.23 26.74
N LEU A 106 21.87 -8.10 27.24
CA LEU A 106 21.24 -7.36 28.34
C LEU A 106 19.86 -6.80 27.95
N MET A 107 19.73 -6.28 26.72
CA MET A 107 18.46 -5.77 26.21
C MET A 107 17.44 -6.89 26.08
N SER A 108 17.80 -7.99 25.41
CA SER A 108 16.93 -9.13 25.17
C SER A 108 16.48 -9.76 26.49
N ASP A 109 17.41 -10.05 27.40
CA ASP A 109 17.10 -10.67 28.69
C ASP A 109 16.15 -9.82 29.52
N ARG A 110 16.44 -8.52 29.65
CA ARG A 110 15.60 -7.61 30.42
C ARG A 110 14.21 -7.47 29.80
N LEU A 111 14.15 -7.26 28.48
CA LEU A 111 12.86 -7.07 27.82
C LEU A 111 12.05 -8.37 27.80
N ASN A 112 12.65 -9.54 27.64
CA ASN A 112 11.96 -10.84 27.69
C ASN A 112 11.29 -11.09 29.04
N GLN A 113 11.91 -10.63 30.13
CA GLN A 113 11.33 -10.72 31.48
C GLN A 113 10.15 -9.74 31.66
N GLN A 114 10.16 -8.61 30.97
CA GLN A 114 9.12 -7.57 31.04
C GLN A 114 7.90 -7.90 30.17
N GLY A 115 7.06 -8.85 30.56
CA GLY A 115 5.78 -9.09 29.89
C GLY A 115 5.37 -10.55 29.72
N GLY A 116 6.14 -11.49 30.29
CA GLY A 116 5.83 -12.93 30.23
C GLY A 116 5.92 -13.53 28.84
N MET A 117 6.62 -12.87 27.91
CA MET A 117 6.83 -13.32 26.54
C MET A 117 8.13 -12.76 25.97
N THR A 118 8.68 -13.43 24.97
CA THR A 118 9.88 -12.96 24.27
C THR A 118 9.63 -11.60 23.58
N LEU A 119 10.70 -10.84 23.37
CA LEU A 119 10.66 -9.56 22.67
C LEU A 119 10.11 -9.71 21.25
N ALA A 120 10.51 -10.76 20.53
CA ALA A 120 9.98 -11.06 19.22
C ALA A 120 8.46 -11.31 19.27
N ALA A 121 7.98 -12.15 20.18
CA ALA A 121 6.54 -12.41 20.35
C ALA A 121 5.75 -11.14 20.72
N ARG A 122 6.36 -10.24 21.51
CA ARG A 122 5.76 -8.94 21.83
C ARG A 122 5.57 -8.07 20.59
N PHE A 123 6.56 -8.01 19.70
CA PHE A 123 6.44 -7.26 18.46
C PHE A 123 5.47 -7.90 17.47
N VAL A 124 5.42 -9.23 17.38
CA VAL A 124 4.36 -9.94 16.62
C VAL A 124 2.97 -9.49 17.11
N MET A 125 2.77 -9.45 18.43
CA MET A 125 1.49 -9.01 19.02
C MET A 125 1.17 -7.54 18.72
N TYR A 126 2.17 -6.64 18.63
CA TYR A 126 1.96 -5.26 18.15
C TYR A 126 1.51 -5.25 16.69
N VAL A 127 2.21 -6.00 15.83
CA VAL A 127 1.92 -6.09 14.39
C VAL A 127 0.52 -6.63 14.15
N GLU A 128 0.14 -7.73 14.80
CA GLU A 128 -1.19 -8.35 14.66
C GLU A 128 -2.32 -7.36 14.97
N LEU A 129 -2.20 -6.60 16.07
CA LEU A 129 -3.21 -5.60 16.41
C LEU A 129 -3.24 -4.48 15.38
N LEU A 130 -2.10 -3.94 14.97
CA LEU A 130 -2.05 -2.87 13.97
C LEU A 130 -2.60 -3.31 12.61
N VAL A 131 -2.38 -4.57 12.19
CA VAL A 131 -3.00 -5.14 10.99
C VAL A 131 -4.53 -5.09 11.10
N GLN A 132 -5.09 -5.50 12.24
CA GLN A 132 -6.53 -5.42 12.46
C GLN A 132 -7.04 -3.97 12.48
N LEU A 133 -6.26 -3.02 13.03
CA LEU A 133 -6.63 -1.60 12.97
C LEU A 133 -6.64 -1.05 11.54
N VAL A 134 -5.66 -1.42 10.71
CA VAL A 134 -5.63 -1.03 9.29
C VAL A 134 -6.86 -1.59 8.58
N ARG A 135 -7.18 -2.87 8.80
CA ARG A 135 -8.35 -3.54 8.20
C ARG A 135 -9.67 -2.91 8.64
N LEU A 136 -9.82 -2.62 9.93
CA LEU A 136 -10.99 -1.93 10.48
C LEU A 136 -11.15 -0.53 9.88
N LEU A 137 -10.05 0.21 9.77
CA LEU A 137 -10.04 1.56 9.21
C LEU A 137 -10.42 1.53 7.73
N SER A 138 -9.85 0.59 6.96
CA SER A 138 -10.03 0.47 5.51
C SER A 138 -11.27 -0.29 5.06
N ARG A 139 -12.08 -0.84 5.99
CA ARG A 139 -13.24 -1.70 5.69
C ARG A 139 -12.87 -3.00 4.97
N SER A 140 -11.69 -3.53 5.27
CA SER A 140 -11.26 -4.80 4.68
C SER A 140 -12.24 -5.92 5.07
N PRO A 141 -12.62 -6.80 4.13
CA PRO A 141 -13.42 -7.99 4.45
C PRO A 141 -12.66 -8.97 5.35
N LEU A 142 -11.33 -8.84 5.46
CA LEU A 142 -10.47 -9.64 6.33
C LEU A 142 -10.41 -9.12 7.78
N TYR A 143 -11.20 -8.09 8.11
CA TYR A 143 -11.33 -7.58 9.48
C TYR A 143 -12.03 -8.62 10.35
N ASP A 144 -11.42 -8.98 11.48
CA ASP A 144 -12.00 -9.87 12.47
C ASP A 144 -12.16 -9.16 13.83
N PRO A 145 -13.39 -8.82 14.24
CA PRO A 145 -13.64 -8.16 15.53
C PRO A 145 -13.26 -9.04 16.73
N THR A 146 -13.35 -10.37 16.60
CA THR A 146 -13.03 -11.30 17.69
C THR A 146 -11.53 -11.29 17.96
N SER A 147 -10.73 -11.43 16.89
CA SER A 147 -9.27 -11.31 16.99
C SER A 147 -8.83 -9.96 17.54
N LEU A 148 -9.44 -8.85 17.09
CA LEU A 148 -9.06 -7.53 17.57
C LEU A 148 -9.32 -7.35 19.08
N GLU A 149 -10.46 -7.82 19.59
CA GLU A 149 -10.74 -7.72 21.03
C GLU A 149 -9.85 -8.65 21.87
N LEU A 150 -9.57 -9.87 21.38
CA LEU A 150 -8.60 -10.77 22.04
C LEU A 150 -7.21 -10.11 22.14
N LEU A 151 -6.74 -9.52 21.04
CA LEU A 151 -5.47 -8.80 21.00
C LEU A 151 -5.48 -7.62 21.97
N ARG A 152 -6.57 -6.85 22.01
CA ARG A 152 -6.73 -5.74 22.95
C ARG A 152 -6.59 -6.20 24.41
N LEU A 153 -7.22 -7.31 24.79
CA LEU A 153 -7.09 -7.88 26.14
C LEU A 153 -5.66 -8.30 26.45
N ARG A 154 -4.95 -8.91 25.50
CA ARG A 154 -3.52 -9.25 25.65
C ARG A 154 -2.65 -8.01 25.84
N HIS A 155 -2.91 -6.92 25.09
CA HIS A 155 -2.21 -5.64 25.26
C HIS A 155 -2.52 -4.99 26.61
N LEU A 156 -3.76 -5.05 27.11
CA LEU A 156 -4.09 -4.57 28.45
C LEU A 156 -3.32 -5.33 29.54
N ARG A 157 -3.18 -6.66 29.40
CA ARG A 157 -2.33 -7.46 30.29
C ARG A 157 -0.86 -7.04 30.23
N LEU A 158 -0.32 -6.82 29.03
CA LEU A 158 1.06 -6.35 28.86
C LEU A 158 1.28 -4.97 29.52
N ARG A 159 0.34 -4.03 29.37
CA ARG A 159 0.40 -2.73 30.06
C ARG A 159 0.50 -2.88 31.56
N SER A 160 -0.32 -3.76 32.15
CA SER A 160 -0.28 -4.05 33.59
C SER A 160 1.10 -4.57 34.02
N LEU A 161 1.67 -5.51 33.26
CA LEU A 161 3.02 -6.05 33.50
C LEU A 161 4.13 -5.01 33.31
N GLN A 162 3.90 -3.98 32.49
CA GLN A 162 4.81 -2.85 32.28
C GLN A 162 4.57 -1.67 33.25
N HIS A 163 3.66 -1.82 34.21
CA HIS A 163 3.26 -0.78 35.15
C HIS A 163 2.76 0.51 34.45
N ILE A 164 2.06 0.35 33.33
CA ILE A 164 1.45 1.46 32.59
C ILE A 164 -0.01 1.58 33.04
N SER A 165 -0.42 2.78 33.45
CA SER A 165 -1.79 3.07 33.90
C SER A 165 -2.84 2.61 32.88
N ALA A 166 -4.04 2.27 33.34
CA ALA A 166 -5.16 1.96 32.46
C ALA A 166 -5.43 3.16 31.51
N PRO A 167 -5.88 2.90 30.26
CA PRO A 167 -6.28 3.98 29.37
C PRO A 167 -7.40 4.81 30.03
N PRO A 168 -7.41 6.15 29.86
CA PRO A 168 -8.46 7.00 30.43
C PRO A 168 -9.84 6.52 29.97
N GLY A 169 -10.76 6.33 30.92
CA GLY A 169 -12.07 5.69 30.69
C GLY A 169 -13.17 6.62 30.17
N PRO A 170 -14.34 6.07 29.82
CA PRO A 170 -14.51 5.06 28.79
C PRO A 170 -14.57 5.75 27.42
N LEU A 171 -13.60 5.49 26.54
CA LEU A 171 -13.94 5.45 25.12
C LEU A 171 -14.90 4.27 25.00
N GLN A 172 -16.17 4.54 24.66
CA GLN A 172 -17.22 3.51 24.62
C GLN A 172 -16.69 2.22 23.97
N PRO A 173 -16.99 1.03 24.54
CA PRO A 173 -16.66 -0.22 23.91
C PRO A 173 -17.11 -0.16 22.45
N HIS A 174 -16.16 -0.37 21.54
CA HIS A 174 -16.48 -0.37 20.13
C HIS A 174 -17.61 -1.38 19.88
N VAL A 175 -18.71 -0.92 19.29
CA VAL A 175 -19.54 -1.78 18.47
C VAL A 175 -18.96 -1.61 17.07
N ALA A 176 -18.37 -2.67 16.52
CA ALA A 176 -17.92 -2.62 15.13
C ALA A 176 -19.10 -2.12 14.27
N PRO A 177 -18.91 -1.07 13.45
CA PRO A 177 -19.97 -0.62 12.57
C PRO A 177 -20.48 -1.83 11.79
N ALA A 178 -21.80 -1.97 11.67
CA ALA A 178 -22.38 -3.03 10.86
C ALA A 178 -21.66 -3.08 9.50
N HIS A 179 -21.51 -4.31 8.96
CA HIS A 179 -21.02 -4.47 7.60
C HIS A 179 -21.76 -3.49 6.70
N PRO A 180 -21.04 -2.75 5.82
CA PRO A 180 -21.68 -1.77 4.97
C PRO A 180 -22.79 -2.46 4.18
N THR A 181 -23.99 -1.87 4.18
CA THR A 181 -25.11 -2.39 3.39
C THR A 181 -24.73 -2.42 1.91
N GLU A 182 -25.37 -3.29 1.14
CA GLU A 182 -25.16 -3.38 -0.31
C GLU A 182 -25.35 -2.02 -0.99
N GLU A 183 -26.39 -1.27 -0.61
CA GLU A 183 -26.60 0.11 -1.07
C GLU A 183 -25.42 1.04 -0.74
N ALA A 184 -24.81 0.90 0.44
CA ALA A 184 -23.66 1.72 0.82
C ALA A 184 -22.38 1.34 0.05
N LEU A 185 -22.24 0.07 -0.32
CA LEU A 185 -21.18 -0.41 -1.21
C LEU A 185 -21.41 0.09 -2.64
N GLU A 186 -22.64 0.04 -3.15
CA GLU A 186 -22.99 0.53 -4.48
C GLU A 186 -22.73 2.04 -4.66
N ARG A 187 -22.97 2.84 -3.61
CA ARG A 187 -22.70 4.28 -3.60
C ARG A 187 -21.21 4.65 -3.55
N ARG A 188 -20.29 3.69 -3.36
CA ARG A 188 -18.84 3.96 -3.41
C ARG A 188 -18.42 4.42 -4.81
N HIS A 189 -17.40 5.27 -4.87
CA HIS A 189 -16.83 5.67 -6.14
C HIS A 189 -16.22 4.45 -6.84
N TRP A 190 -16.38 4.33 -8.16
CA TRP A 190 -15.91 3.16 -8.91
C TRP A 190 -14.41 2.87 -8.68
N ALA A 191 -13.58 3.90 -8.57
CA ALA A 191 -12.14 3.76 -8.32
C ALA A 191 -11.81 3.26 -6.90
N GLU A 192 -12.77 3.26 -5.98
CA GLU A 192 -12.64 2.55 -4.69
C GLU A 192 -12.95 1.06 -4.85
N LYS A 193 -13.82 0.69 -5.80
CA LYS A 193 -14.31 -0.68 -6.01
C LYS A 193 -13.31 -1.56 -6.76
N ILE A 194 -12.49 -0.99 -7.65
CA ILE A 194 -11.48 -1.74 -8.43
C ILE A 194 -10.43 -2.45 -7.58
N PHE A 195 -10.33 -2.10 -6.29
CA PHE A 195 -9.40 -2.71 -5.33
C PHE A 195 -10.08 -3.69 -4.36
N ASP A 196 -11.40 -3.87 -4.46
CA ASP A 196 -12.12 -4.81 -3.59
C ASP A 196 -11.88 -6.27 -4.05
N ASP A 197 -11.75 -6.48 -5.36
CA ASP A 197 -11.50 -7.79 -5.94
C ASP A 197 -10.01 -8.08 -6.01
N GLN A 198 -9.63 -9.31 -5.64
CA GLN A 198 -8.27 -9.77 -5.79
C GLN A 198 -7.97 -9.98 -7.30
N PRO A 199 -6.84 -9.48 -7.82
CA PRO A 199 -6.50 -9.67 -9.23
C PRO A 199 -6.33 -11.16 -9.55
N HIS A 200 -6.94 -11.60 -10.64
CA HIS A 200 -7.01 -13.02 -11.03
C HIS A 200 -5.66 -13.57 -11.50
N SER A 201 -4.87 -12.72 -12.15
CA SER A 201 -3.53 -13.05 -12.59
C SER A 201 -2.58 -11.91 -12.25
N THR A 202 -1.39 -12.30 -11.79
CA THR A 202 -0.29 -11.38 -11.51
C THR A 202 0.94 -11.87 -12.26
N THR A 203 1.39 -11.08 -13.23
CA THR A 203 2.59 -11.43 -14.01
C THR A 203 3.69 -10.44 -13.67
N GLY A 204 4.88 -10.98 -13.36
CA GLY A 204 6.04 -10.18 -12.98
C GLY A 204 6.51 -9.26 -14.10
N LEU A 205 6.70 -7.98 -13.78
CA LEU A 205 7.32 -7.03 -14.68
C LEU A 205 8.84 -7.06 -14.52
N ARG A 206 9.56 -7.05 -15.65
CA ARG A 206 11.03 -6.97 -15.72
C ARG A 206 11.52 -5.56 -15.35
N HIS A 207 12.81 -5.42 -15.02
CA HIS A 207 13.46 -4.14 -14.65
C HIS A 207 12.82 -3.43 -13.45
N ARG A 208 13.03 -4.01 -12.26
CA ARG A 208 12.55 -3.43 -11.00
C ARG A 208 13.47 -2.27 -10.58
N ARG A 209 12.90 -1.09 -10.40
CA ARG A 209 13.55 0.08 -9.78
C ARG A 209 12.62 0.62 -8.70
N GLU A 210 13.12 1.50 -7.86
CA GLU A 210 12.32 2.16 -6.84
C GLU A 210 11.51 3.32 -7.45
N SER A 211 10.29 3.49 -6.96
CA SER A 211 9.45 4.64 -7.26
C SER A 211 10.06 5.92 -6.69
N GLN A 212 9.94 7.03 -7.42
CA GLN A 212 10.60 8.29 -7.07
C GLN A 212 9.73 9.50 -7.38
N CYS A 213 9.72 10.46 -6.46
CA CYS A 213 9.14 11.78 -6.65
C CYS A 213 10.25 12.80 -6.91
N PHE A 214 10.11 13.54 -8.00
CA PHE A 214 10.98 14.64 -8.43
C PHE A 214 10.30 16.01 -8.23
N GLY A 215 9.10 16.02 -7.64
CA GLY A 215 8.34 17.23 -7.36
C GLY A 215 8.98 18.09 -6.29
N PRO A 216 8.70 19.41 -6.29
CA PRO A 216 9.11 20.28 -5.21
C PRO A 216 8.40 19.86 -3.93
N VAL A 217 9.09 20.03 -2.80
CA VAL A 217 8.51 19.84 -1.48
C VAL A 217 7.46 20.92 -1.24
N MET A 218 6.26 20.50 -0.84
CA MET A 218 5.13 21.37 -0.57
C MET A 218 4.72 21.27 0.89
N VAL A 219 4.50 22.44 1.50
CA VAL A 219 3.80 22.56 2.78
C VAL A 219 2.29 22.43 2.56
N GLU A 220 1.54 22.11 3.62
CA GLU A 220 0.09 21.83 3.56
C GLU A 220 -0.72 22.88 2.76
N ARG A 221 -0.50 24.17 3.05
CA ARG A 221 -1.15 25.28 2.33
C ARG A 221 -0.90 25.30 0.81
N ARG A 222 0.16 24.64 0.32
CA ARG A 222 0.52 24.54 -1.10
C ARG A 222 0.03 23.26 -1.76
N LEU A 223 -0.54 22.31 -1.00
CA LEU A 223 -1.05 21.06 -1.58
C LEU A 223 -2.32 21.27 -2.41
N GLY A 224 -3.06 22.37 -2.18
CA GLY A 224 -4.26 22.70 -2.95
C GLY A 224 -5.37 21.67 -2.82
N ILE A 225 -5.39 20.91 -1.72
CA ILE A 225 -6.45 19.98 -1.35
C ILE A 225 -7.50 20.79 -0.58
N ALA A 226 -8.69 20.94 -1.16
CA ALA A 226 -9.76 21.73 -0.58
C ALA A 226 -10.33 21.09 0.69
N SER A 227 -10.82 21.91 1.62
CA SER A 227 -11.55 21.43 2.78
C SER A 227 -12.76 20.62 2.34
N GLY A 228 -13.00 19.48 2.98
CA GLY A 228 -14.06 18.55 2.56
C GLY A 228 -13.64 17.59 1.43
N SER A 229 -12.42 17.67 0.89
CA SER A 229 -11.94 16.69 -0.11
C SER A 229 -11.98 15.26 0.46
N LYS A 230 -12.48 14.33 -0.35
CA LYS A 230 -12.54 12.90 -0.04
C LYS A 230 -11.36 12.19 -0.68
N ALA A 231 -10.51 11.55 0.11
CA ALA A 231 -9.53 10.62 -0.45
C ALA A 231 -10.25 9.37 -0.96
N LEU A 232 -9.93 8.94 -2.18
CA LEU A 232 -10.49 7.73 -2.77
C LEU A 232 -9.72 6.50 -2.34
N PHE A 233 -8.41 6.50 -2.58
CA PHE A 233 -7.53 5.39 -2.25
C PHE A 233 -6.10 5.89 -2.09
N LYS A 234 -5.28 5.05 -1.46
CA LYS A 234 -3.84 5.20 -1.30
C LYS A 234 -3.14 3.98 -1.88
N LEU A 235 -2.16 4.20 -2.73
CA LEU A 235 -1.26 3.17 -3.24
C LEU A 235 0.12 3.32 -2.60
N PRO A 236 0.54 2.38 -1.74
CA PRO A 236 1.89 2.36 -1.18
C PRO A 236 2.88 1.71 -2.15
N PHE A 237 4.08 2.26 -2.21
CA PHE A 237 5.24 1.73 -2.92
C PHE A 237 6.43 1.62 -1.95
N GLU A 238 7.35 0.70 -2.23
CA GLU A 238 8.58 0.46 -1.43
C GLU A 238 8.32 0.42 0.09
N LYS A 239 7.50 -0.53 0.56
CA LYS A 239 7.14 -0.65 1.99
C LYS A 239 6.54 0.64 2.58
N ASN A 240 5.76 1.38 1.78
CA ASN A 240 5.17 2.69 2.13
C ASN A 240 6.22 3.82 2.29
N ARG A 241 7.45 3.66 1.78
CA ARG A 241 8.40 4.79 1.69
C ARG A 241 7.92 5.84 0.68
N VAL A 242 7.23 5.41 -0.37
CA VAL A 242 6.51 6.29 -1.30
C VAL A 242 5.04 5.89 -1.25
N SER A 243 4.14 6.85 -1.29
CA SER A 243 2.71 6.57 -1.45
C SER A 243 2.02 7.63 -2.27
N VAL A 244 0.99 7.22 -2.99
CA VAL A 244 0.16 8.10 -3.80
C VAL A 244 -1.28 8.04 -3.32
N THR A 245 -1.88 9.19 -3.06
CA THR A 245 -3.28 9.30 -2.64
C THR A 245 -4.05 10.19 -3.62
N ILE A 246 -5.20 9.72 -4.08
CA ILE A 246 -6.11 10.51 -4.92
C ILE A 246 -7.16 11.17 -4.03
N PHE A 247 -7.35 12.47 -4.19
CA PHE A 247 -8.41 13.24 -3.53
C PHE A 247 -9.41 13.77 -4.55
N LEU A 248 -10.69 13.47 -4.34
CA LEU A 248 -11.79 14.15 -5.01
C LEU A 248 -12.12 15.44 -4.24
N SER A 249 -12.12 16.55 -4.98
CA SER A 249 -12.59 17.83 -4.45
C SER A 249 -14.12 17.83 -4.36
N PRO A 250 -14.72 18.46 -3.32
CA PRO A 250 -16.15 18.72 -3.30
C PRO A 250 -16.57 19.70 -4.41
N ASP A 251 -15.65 20.54 -4.90
CA ASP A 251 -15.93 21.59 -5.88
C ASP A 251 -16.08 21.06 -7.31
N GLY A 252 -15.76 19.78 -7.55
CA GLY A 252 -15.94 19.12 -8.85
C GLY A 252 -14.79 18.17 -9.24
N PRO A 253 -15.03 17.29 -10.23
CA PRO A 253 -14.07 16.26 -10.65
C PRO A 253 -12.80 16.85 -11.27
N ASP A 254 -12.87 18.01 -11.92
CA ASP A 254 -11.73 18.69 -12.54
C ASP A 254 -10.73 19.24 -11.50
N MET A 255 -11.09 19.20 -10.22
CA MET A 255 -10.24 19.59 -9.10
C MET A 255 -9.64 18.37 -8.37
N THR A 256 -9.70 17.19 -8.99
CA THR A 256 -9.09 15.96 -8.44
C THR A 256 -7.58 16.14 -8.30
N ARG A 257 -7.05 15.83 -7.12
CA ARG A 257 -5.63 15.99 -6.78
C ARG A 257 -4.96 14.64 -6.62
N LEU A 258 -3.74 14.53 -7.15
CA LEU A 258 -2.81 13.43 -6.89
C LEU A 258 -1.76 13.90 -5.90
N LEU A 259 -1.80 13.39 -4.68
CA LEU A 259 -0.80 13.63 -3.65
C LEU A 259 0.25 12.52 -3.68
N CYS A 260 1.51 12.87 -3.81
CA CYS A 260 2.63 11.99 -3.53
C CYS A 260 3.22 12.34 -2.16
N ARG A 261 3.35 11.33 -1.29
CA ARG A 261 4.18 11.38 -0.09
C ARG A 261 5.41 10.51 -0.31
N TRP A 262 6.58 10.98 0.10
CA TRP A 262 7.77 10.13 0.21
C TRP A 262 8.49 10.37 1.53
N ILE A 263 9.34 9.42 1.92
CA ILE A 263 10.20 9.52 3.09
C ILE A 263 11.60 9.94 2.64
N ASP A 264 12.12 11.06 3.14
CA ASP A 264 13.47 11.50 2.85
C ASP A 264 14.54 10.63 3.57
N ARG A 265 15.81 10.98 3.41
CA ARG A 265 16.93 10.27 4.04
C ARG A 265 16.97 10.39 5.57
N TYR A 266 16.22 11.33 6.13
CA TYR A 266 16.15 11.61 7.56
C TYR A 266 14.84 11.09 8.18
N ASN A 267 14.10 10.24 7.45
CA ASN A 267 12.80 9.70 7.83
C ASN A 267 11.68 10.75 8.00
N ASN A 268 11.84 11.93 7.39
CA ASN A 268 10.80 12.96 7.36
C ASN A 268 9.81 12.70 6.21
N PRO A 269 8.51 12.94 6.44
CA PRO A 269 7.53 12.90 5.38
C PRO A 269 7.63 14.16 4.51
N MET A 270 7.74 13.94 3.21
CA MET A 270 7.77 14.98 2.21
C MET A 270 6.58 14.82 1.29
N TYR A 271 6.02 15.94 0.83
CA TYR A 271 4.77 15.96 0.07
C TYR A 271 4.91 16.78 -1.21
N SER A 272 4.26 16.34 -2.27
CA SER A 272 4.06 17.08 -3.51
C SER A 272 2.70 16.72 -4.07
N CYS A 273 1.94 17.70 -4.52
CA CYS A 273 0.57 17.50 -4.96
C CYS A 273 0.31 18.29 -6.24
N TYR A 274 -0.41 17.68 -7.20
CA TYR A 274 -0.86 18.35 -8.42
C TYR A 274 -2.26 17.92 -8.81
N GLY A 275 -2.97 18.78 -9.54
CA GLY A 275 -4.22 18.39 -10.18
C GLY A 275 -3.98 17.33 -11.24
N VAL A 276 -4.84 16.31 -11.32
CA VAL A 276 -4.72 15.25 -12.34
C VAL A 276 -4.78 15.84 -13.76
N GLN A 277 -5.57 16.90 -13.95
CA GLN A 277 -5.68 17.66 -15.19
C GLN A 277 -4.38 18.36 -15.63
N GLU A 278 -3.42 18.54 -14.71
CA GLU A 278 -2.12 19.15 -15.00
C GLU A 278 -1.06 18.13 -15.46
N LEU A 279 -1.40 16.84 -15.45
CA LEU A 279 -0.44 15.75 -15.60
C LEU A 279 -0.55 15.05 -16.95
N CYS A 280 0.59 14.83 -17.58
CA CYS A 280 0.75 13.90 -18.69
C CYS A 280 1.26 12.56 -18.14
N ILE A 281 0.44 11.53 -18.26
CA ILE A 281 0.74 10.18 -17.75
C ILE A 281 1.21 9.31 -18.91
N ARG A 282 2.34 8.64 -18.75
CA ARG A 282 2.90 7.73 -19.77
C ARG A 282 3.47 6.48 -19.12
N ARG A 283 3.18 5.31 -19.70
CA ARG A 283 3.87 4.06 -19.33
C ARG A 283 5.24 4.03 -20.01
N LYS A 284 6.28 3.62 -19.28
CA LYS A 284 7.62 3.30 -19.81
C LYS A 284 8.13 2.04 -19.13
N GLY A 285 8.09 0.91 -19.85
CA GLY A 285 8.44 -0.40 -19.31
C GLY A 285 7.54 -0.78 -18.12
N SER A 286 8.17 -1.07 -16.99
CA SER A 286 7.53 -1.39 -15.69
C SER A 286 7.10 -0.16 -14.89
N SER A 287 7.23 1.04 -15.45
CA SER A 287 6.93 2.30 -14.75
C SER A 287 5.77 3.08 -15.35
N LEU A 288 5.04 3.78 -14.48
CA LEU A 288 4.12 4.85 -14.83
C LEU A 288 4.77 6.19 -14.51
N GLN A 289 4.96 7.03 -15.53
CA GLN A 289 5.59 8.34 -15.41
C GLN A 289 4.53 9.43 -15.47
N PHE A 290 4.49 10.27 -14.44
CA PHE A 290 3.69 11.47 -14.40
C PHE A 290 4.60 12.65 -14.70
N ARG A 291 4.26 13.40 -15.74
CA ARG A 291 4.98 14.59 -16.18
C ARG A 291 4.08 15.80 -16.09
N ARG A 292 4.66 16.96 -15.85
CA ARG A 292 3.96 18.24 -15.83
C ARG A 292 4.69 19.22 -16.74
N TRP A 293 3.95 20.11 -17.40
CA TRP A 293 4.59 21.20 -18.13
C TRP A 293 5.37 22.09 -17.17
N SER A 294 6.64 22.34 -17.47
CA SER A 294 7.46 23.31 -16.73
C SER A 294 7.58 24.59 -17.54
N PRO A 295 7.01 25.72 -17.08
CA PRO A 295 7.20 27.00 -17.74
C PRO A 295 8.68 27.39 -17.83
N ALA A 296 9.44 27.12 -16.77
CA ALA A 296 10.87 27.45 -16.69
C ALA A 296 11.73 26.66 -17.70
N ARG A 297 11.31 25.45 -18.07
CA ARG A 297 12.06 24.60 -19.03
C ARG A 297 11.42 24.54 -20.42
N ALA A 298 10.24 25.12 -20.61
CA ALA A 298 9.45 25.05 -21.85
C ALA A 298 9.23 23.62 -22.38
N HIS A 299 9.20 22.62 -21.49
CA HIS A 299 8.90 21.23 -21.86
C HIS A 299 8.28 20.45 -20.67
N PRO A 300 7.63 19.30 -20.91
CA PRO A 300 7.16 18.43 -19.85
C PRO A 300 8.34 17.88 -19.03
N THR A 301 8.32 18.10 -17.73
CA THR A 301 9.30 17.58 -16.77
C THR A 301 8.71 16.44 -15.96
N LEU A 302 9.55 15.48 -15.62
CA LEU A 302 9.18 14.36 -14.77
C LEU A 302 8.83 14.86 -13.36
N TRP A 303 7.67 14.45 -12.87
CA TRP A 303 7.22 14.74 -11.51
C TRP A 303 7.28 13.48 -10.64
N LEU A 304 6.71 12.37 -11.10
CA LEU A 304 6.60 11.15 -10.33
C LEU A 304 6.81 9.94 -11.24
N VAL A 305 7.55 8.94 -10.76
CA VAL A 305 7.68 7.65 -11.42
C VAL A 305 7.29 6.57 -10.43
N LEU A 306 6.30 5.78 -10.79
CA LEU A 306 5.83 4.64 -10.01
C LEU A 306 6.26 3.36 -10.71
N PHE A 307 7.05 2.54 -10.04
CA PHE A 307 7.47 1.24 -10.56
C PHE A 307 6.57 0.14 -10.01
N PHE A 308 6.00 -0.64 -10.92
CA PHE A 308 5.13 -1.76 -10.57
C PHE A 308 5.93 -3.06 -10.68
N LYS A 309 5.73 -3.96 -9.70
CA LYS A 309 6.38 -5.27 -9.67
C LYS A 309 5.65 -6.29 -10.54
N THR A 310 4.36 -6.09 -10.72
CA THR A 310 3.43 -6.97 -11.41
C THR A 310 2.49 -6.12 -12.26
N TRP A 311 1.99 -6.68 -13.34
CA TRP A 311 0.75 -6.20 -13.94
C TRP A 311 -0.38 -7.16 -13.56
N GLU A 312 -1.56 -6.59 -13.36
CA GLU A 312 -2.73 -7.26 -12.80
C GLU A 312 -3.88 -7.18 -13.80
N ILE A 313 -4.57 -8.30 -14.00
CA ILE A 313 -5.77 -8.40 -14.83
C ILE A 313 -6.99 -8.29 -13.93
N THR A 314 -7.83 -7.27 -14.15
CA THR A 314 -9.11 -7.12 -13.45
C THR A 314 -10.16 -8.07 -14.02
N HIS A 315 -11.12 -8.53 -13.20
CA HIS A 315 -12.18 -9.49 -13.58
C HIS A 315 -12.94 -9.13 -14.88
N GLN A 316 -13.06 -7.83 -15.20
CA GLN A 316 -13.74 -7.35 -16.42
C GLN A 316 -13.10 -7.85 -17.73
N SER A 317 -11.85 -8.33 -17.71
CA SER A 317 -11.12 -8.78 -18.90
C SER A 317 -10.95 -10.31 -19.00
N GLU A 318 -11.71 -11.11 -18.26
CA GLU A 318 -11.58 -12.59 -18.27
C GLU A 318 -12.21 -13.28 -19.49
N SER A 319 -13.18 -12.68 -20.16
CA SER A 319 -13.84 -13.31 -21.31
C SER A 319 -12.79 -13.57 -22.40
N PRO A 320 -12.48 -14.80 -22.85
CA PRO A 320 -11.50 -15.01 -23.93
C PRO A 320 -11.94 -14.36 -25.26
N ARG A 321 -13.18 -13.85 -25.31
CA ARG A 321 -13.75 -13.04 -26.40
C ARG A 321 -13.78 -11.55 -26.09
N TRP A 322 -13.17 -11.10 -24.98
CA TRP A 322 -13.10 -9.70 -24.58
C TRP A 322 -12.37 -8.88 -25.63
N MET A 323 -11.46 -9.47 -26.41
CA MET A 323 -10.75 -8.79 -27.48
C MET A 323 -10.83 -9.57 -28.80
N ASN A 324 -11.45 -8.95 -29.81
CA ASN A 324 -11.55 -9.53 -31.15
C ASN A 324 -11.01 -8.58 -32.21
N ARG A 325 -10.03 -9.04 -32.99
CA ARG A 325 -9.61 -8.32 -34.20
C ARG A 325 -10.66 -8.45 -35.28
N ARG A 326 -11.09 -7.31 -35.83
CA ARG A 326 -12.12 -7.25 -36.88
C ARG A 326 -11.58 -6.84 -38.23
N SER A 327 -10.52 -6.06 -38.25
CA SER A 327 -9.81 -5.69 -39.46
C SER A 327 -8.38 -5.28 -39.14
N ARG A 328 -7.61 -4.94 -40.17
CA ARG A 328 -6.23 -4.43 -40.03
C ARG A 328 -6.10 -3.26 -39.06
N HIS A 329 -7.14 -2.41 -38.97
CA HIS A 329 -7.15 -1.19 -38.15
C HIS A 329 -8.16 -1.19 -37.00
N ARG A 330 -8.92 -2.28 -36.80
CA ARG A 330 -10.05 -2.27 -35.84
C ARG A 330 -10.03 -3.46 -34.91
N ILE A 331 -10.14 -3.17 -33.62
CA ILE A 331 -10.24 -4.14 -32.54
C ILE A 331 -11.50 -3.84 -31.74
N TRP A 332 -12.29 -4.87 -31.45
CA TRP A 332 -13.43 -4.77 -30.56
C TRP A 332 -13.07 -5.24 -29.17
N LEU A 333 -13.48 -4.45 -28.18
CA LEU A 333 -13.42 -4.79 -26.77
C LEU A 333 -14.84 -5.10 -26.27
N ARG A 334 -15.00 -6.26 -25.65
CA ARG A 334 -16.22 -6.73 -24.98
C ARG A 334 -15.92 -6.86 -23.50
N ASP A 335 -16.95 -6.71 -22.67
CA ASP A 335 -16.89 -6.91 -21.21
C ASP A 335 -15.94 -5.96 -20.44
N ILE A 336 -15.15 -5.16 -21.17
CA ILE A 336 -14.25 -4.12 -20.67
C ILE A 336 -14.77 -2.74 -21.04
N HIS A 337 -14.65 -1.81 -20.09
CA HIS A 337 -14.92 -0.38 -20.30
C HIS A 337 -13.60 0.40 -20.42
N PRO A 338 -13.08 0.62 -21.65
CA PRO A 338 -11.83 1.36 -21.81
C PRO A 338 -12.02 2.85 -21.48
N TYR A 339 -11.13 3.36 -20.62
CA TYR A 339 -11.02 4.80 -20.35
C TYR A 339 -9.97 5.40 -21.27
N VAL A 340 -10.42 6.08 -22.33
CA VAL A 340 -9.54 6.66 -23.36
C VAL A 340 -9.31 8.14 -23.06
N PHE A 341 -8.07 8.48 -22.67
CA PHE A 341 -7.64 9.86 -22.45
C PHE A 341 -7.17 10.50 -23.77
N CYS A 342 -8.12 10.91 -24.61
CA CYS A 342 -7.85 11.61 -25.88
C CYS A 342 -8.86 12.74 -26.07
N GLY A 343 -8.41 13.92 -26.52
CA GLY A 343 -9.27 15.10 -26.71
C GLY A 343 -10.39 14.90 -27.75
N ASN A 344 -10.23 13.91 -28.64
CA ASN A 344 -11.23 13.56 -29.64
C ASN A 344 -12.13 12.39 -29.23
N TYR A 345 -11.92 11.79 -28.05
CA TYR A 345 -12.71 10.66 -27.59
C TYR A 345 -14.14 11.09 -27.24
N LYS A 346 -15.12 10.44 -27.87
CA LYS A 346 -16.54 10.57 -27.52
C LYS A 346 -17.10 9.17 -27.32
N LYS A 347 -17.42 8.80 -26.08
CA LYS A 347 -17.97 7.46 -25.71
C LYS A 347 -19.07 6.99 -26.66
N ARG A 348 -20.03 7.87 -26.97
CA ARG A 348 -21.15 7.59 -27.88
C ARG A 348 -20.77 7.24 -29.33
N HIS A 349 -19.57 7.60 -29.80
CA HIS A 349 -19.10 7.30 -31.15
C HIS A 349 -18.29 6.00 -31.22
N GLN A 350 -17.92 5.43 -30.07
CA GLN A 350 -17.05 4.26 -29.96
C GLN A 350 -17.76 3.08 -29.29
N LEU A 351 -18.85 3.34 -28.57
CA LEU A 351 -19.77 2.33 -28.04
C LEU A 351 -20.78 1.93 -29.12
N ARG A 352 -20.85 0.64 -29.46
CA ARG A 352 -21.85 0.09 -30.38
C ARG A 352 -23.17 -0.19 -29.66
N ARG A 353 -24.22 -0.47 -30.43
CA ARG A 353 -25.58 -0.74 -29.89
C ARG A 353 -25.63 -1.92 -28.92
N ASP A 354 -24.69 -2.87 -29.06
CA ASP A 354 -24.62 -4.10 -28.25
C ASP A 354 -23.64 -3.96 -27.06
N GLY A 355 -23.20 -2.74 -26.73
CA GLY A 355 -22.28 -2.48 -25.61
C GLY A 355 -20.80 -2.72 -25.90
N GLU A 356 -20.46 -3.23 -27.09
CA GLU A 356 -19.09 -3.42 -27.53
C GLU A 356 -18.39 -2.09 -27.81
N PHE A 357 -17.10 -2.00 -27.49
CA PHE A 357 -16.27 -0.84 -27.79
C PHE A 357 -15.38 -1.10 -29.01
N GLU A 358 -15.42 -0.24 -30.03
CA GLU A 358 -14.56 -0.37 -31.20
C GLU A 358 -13.40 0.63 -31.13
N ILE A 359 -12.17 0.13 -31.10
CA ILE A 359 -10.96 0.95 -31.23
C ILE A 359 -10.54 1.00 -32.70
N TYR A 360 -10.31 2.21 -33.20
CA TYR A 360 -9.75 2.47 -34.52
C TYR A 360 -8.29 2.91 -34.40
N PHE A 361 -7.38 2.15 -35.00
CA PHE A 361 -5.95 2.47 -35.05
C PHE A 361 -5.60 3.18 -36.35
N VAL A 362 -4.78 4.22 -36.24
CA VAL A 362 -4.34 5.03 -37.40
C VAL A 362 -3.48 4.19 -38.36
N ASN A 363 -2.69 3.27 -37.84
CA ASN A 363 -1.90 2.32 -38.63
C ASN A 363 -2.13 0.87 -38.15
N GLU A 364 -1.83 -0.07 -39.03
CA GLU A 364 -2.02 -1.51 -38.79
C GLU A 364 -1.04 -2.03 -37.73
N GLU A 365 0.18 -1.50 -37.70
CA GLU A 365 1.23 -1.87 -36.73
C GLU A 365 0.80 -1.58 -35.29
N ALA A 366 0.13 -0.46 -35.02
CA ALA A 366 -0.36 -0.16 -33.67
C ALA A 366 -1.48 -1.11 -33.23
N ALA A 367 -2.31 -1.58 -34.16
CA ALA A 367 -3.32 -2.59 -33.85
C ALA A 367 -2.66 -3.95 -33.52
N TYR A 368 -1.62 -4.34 -34.25
CA TYR A 368 -0.83 -5.54 -33.93
C TYR A 368 -0.14 -5.45 -32.59
N ALA A 369 0.60 -4.37 -32.33
CA ALA A 369 1.29 -4.17 -31.06
C ALA A 369 0.30 -4.14 -29.88
N PHE A 370 -0.89 -3.58 -30.08
CA PHE A 370 -1.96 -3.62 -29.08
C PHE A 370 -2.39 -5.07 -28.79
N GLU A 371 -2.73 -5.84 -29.82
CA GLU A 371 -3.16 -7.23 -29.67
C GLU A 371 -2.09 -8.13 -29.03
N GLU A 372 -0.83 -7.97 -29.43
CA GLU A 372 0.33 -8.70 -28.90
C GLU A 372 0.52 -8.46 -27.40
N VAL A 373 0.43 -7.19 -26.95
CA VAL A 373 0.56 -6.81 -25.54
C VAL A 373 -0.50 -7.49 -24.66
N PHE A 374 -1.70 -7.73 -25.20
CA PHE A 374 -2.84 -8.23 -24.42
C PHE A 374 -3.13 -9.73 -24.60
N ARG A 375 -2.63 -10.38 -25.66
CA ARG A 375 -2.76 -11.84 -25.84
C ARG A 375 -1.60 -12.64 -25.24
N GLY A 376 -0.44 -12.02 -25.04
CA GLY A 376 0.75 -12.71 -24.56
C GLY A 376 1.32 -13.71 -25.57
N GLU A 377 2.62 -13.98 -25.50
CA GLU A 377 3.23 -15.11 -26.21
C GLU A 377 2.58 -16.39 -25.68
N SER A 378 1.73 -17.02 -26.50
CA SER A 378 1.26 -18.37 -26.22
C SER A 378 2.49 -19.27 -26.12
N GLU A 379 2.66 -19.95 -24.98
CA GLU A 379 3.53 -21.12 -24.86
C GLU A 379 3.10 -22.13 -25.94
N THR A 380 3.74 -22.08 -27.10
CA THR A 380 3.78 -23.23 -28.01
C THR A 380 4.84 -24.17 -27.46
N GLU A 381 4.47 -24.95 -26.44
CA GLU A 381 5.10 -26.24 -26.22
C GLU A 381 4.86 -27.06 -27.49
N SER A 382 5.93 -27.26 -28.26
CA SER A 382 5.97 -28.26 -29.31
C SER A 382 5.72 -29.62 -28.67
N ILE A 383 4.53 -30.16 -28.89
CA ILE A 383 4.24 -31.57 -28.69
C ILE A 383 5.26 -32.33 -29.55
N VAL A 384 6.21 -32.99 -28.88
CA VAL A 384 7.03 -34.02 -29.48
C VAL A 384 6.12 -35.23 -29.60
N ASP A 385 5.74 -35.58 -30.82
CA ASP A 385 5.02 -36.81 -31.12
C ASP A 385 5.82 -38.00 -30.58
N HIS A 386 5.16 -38.76 -29.70
CA HIS A 386 5.60 -40.07 -29.28
C HIS A 386 4.95 -41.07 -30.25
N ASP A 387 5.67 -41.40 -31.33
CA ASP A 387 5.33 -42.54 -32.18
C ASP A 387 5.76 -43.82 -31.45
N ASP A 388 4.82 -44.42 -30.72
CA ASP A 388 4.80 -45.85 -30.47
C ASP A 388 4.00 -46.49 -31.62
N ASP A 389 4.70 -47.10 -32.57
CA ASP A 389 4.11 -48.12 -33.45
C ASP A 389 4.93 -49.40 -33.31
N ASP A 390 4.36 -50.31 -32.52
CA ASP A 390 4.64 -51.74 -32.50
C ASP A 390 4.54 -52.29 -33.93
N HIS A 391 5.66 -52.76 -34.48
CA HIS A 391 5.62 -53.72 -35.58
C HIS A 391 6.14 -55.09 -35.13
N ASP A 392 5.17 -56.00 -35.15
CA ASP A 392 5.25 -57.44 -35.02
C ASP A 392 6.50 -58.08 -35.61
N ASN A 393 7.07 -58.94 -34.77
CA ASN A 393 8.14 -59.87 -35.11
C ASN A 393 7.50 -61.22 -35.50
N HIS A 394 7.33 -61.48 -36.79
CA HIS A 394 7.16 -62.84 -37.31
C HIS A 394 8.04 -63.09 -38.55
N HIS A 395 8.98 -64.01 -38.34
CA HIS A 395 9.92 -64.70 -39.23
C HIS A 395 11.30 -64.09 -39.47
#